data_AF-B0EIM6-F1
#
_entry.id   AF-B0EIM6-F1
#
_cell.length_a   1.000
_cell.length_b   1.000
_cell.length_c   1.000
_cell.angle_alpha   90.00
_cell.angle_beta   90.00
_cell.angle_gamma   90.00
#
_symmetry.space_group_name_H-M   'P 1'
#
loop_
_entity.id
_entity.type
_entity.pdbx_description
1 polymer ?
#
loop_
_entity_poly.entity_id
_entity_poly.type
_entity_poly.pdbx_seq_one_letter_code
_entity_poly.pdbx_strand_id
1 'polypeptide(L)'
;MEFIKEVAYLHDIGIFLVDSPQFGCNGKEPYIKHGILGANILRELGLEYHARVAERHTGSGIDPTQIVEQHLPLPTDRILLPNTIEEKLLCYADKFFSKSHLEDTLTHQMIREKLQKHGNDVIQRLDDLFKMFD
;
A
#
# COMPACT_ATOMS: atom_id res chain seq x y z
N MET A 1 0.19 -17.83 -9.98
CA MET A 1 0.71 -18.11 -8.63
C MET A 1 2.09 -17.49 -8.43
N GLU A 2 3.01 -17.59 -9.39
CA GLU A 2 4.35 -17.00 -9.27
C GLU A 2 4.33 -15.48 -9.08
N PHE A 3 3.63 -14.75 -9.96
CA PHE A 3 3.52 -13.29 -9.88
C PHE A 3 3.03 -12.79 -8.51
N ILE A 4 2.01 -13.44 -7.92
CA ILE A 4 1.49 -13.09 -6.59
C ILE A 4 2.57 -13.19 -5.51
N LYS A 5 3.41 -14.23 -5.56
CA LYS A 5 4.52 -14.38 -4.61
C LYS A 5 5.56 -13.29 -4.81
N GLU A 6 5.93 -13.02 -6.06
CA GLU A 6 6.90 -11.96 -6.38
C GLU A 6 6.43 -10.60 -5.87
N VAL A 7 5.18 -10.22 -6.13
CA VAL A 7 4.66 -8.93 -5.67
C VAL A 7 4.43 -8.90 -4.16
N ALA A 8 4.15 -10.03 -3.51
CA ALA A 8 4.10 -10.11 -2.05
C ALA A 8 5.47 -9.79 -1.43
N TYR A 9 6.58 -10.24 -2.04
CA TYR A 9 7.92 -9.88 -1.56
C TYR A 9 8.31 -8.43 -1.91
N LEU A 10 7.85 -7.92 -3.04
CA LEU A 10 8.34 -6.66 -3.61
C LEU A 10 7.48 -5.42 -3.32
N HIS A 11 6.23 -5.57 -2.84
CA HIS A 11 5.32 -4.43 -2.67
C HIS A 11 5.90 -3.31 -1.79
N ASP A 12 6.72 -3.68 -0.81
CA ASP A 12 7.35 -2.80 0.17
C ASP A 12 8.81 -2.45 -0.14
N ILE A 13 9.34 -2.80 -1.33
CA ILE A 13 10.78 -2.67 -1.63
C ILE A 13 11.32 -1.25 -1.43
N GLY A 14 10.50 -0.21 -1.52
CA GLY A 14 10.89 1.18 -1.27
C GLY A 14 11.05 1.56 0.20
N ILE A 15 10.79 0.67 1.17
CA ILE A 15 10.79 0.98 2.60
C ILE A 15 12.15 1.50 3.10
N PHE A 16 13.26 1.04 2.53
CA PHE A 16 14.59 1.49 2.95
C PHE A 16 14.92 2.94 2.55
N LEU A 17 14.10 3.55 1.67
CA LEU A 17 14.26 4.92 1.20
C LEU A 17 13.52 5.94 2.07
N VAL A 18 12.64 5.49 2.96
CA VAL A 18 11.85 6.37 3.83
C VAL A 18 12.45 6.47 5.24
N ASP A 19 12.20 7.59 5.89
CA ASP A 19 12.48 7.80 7.31
C ASP A 19 11.41 7.09 8.13
N SER A 20 11.74 5.90 8.64
CA SER A 20 10.86 5.12 9.50
C SER A 20 11.70 4.36 10.54
N PRO A 21 12.14 5.05 11.61
CA PRO A 21 13.01 4.47 12.62
C PRO A 21 12.39 3.25 13.32
N GLN A 22 11.06 3.18 13.42
CA GLN A 22 10.38 2.00 13.98
C GLN A 22 10.62 0.71 13.18
N PHE A 23 11.02 0.82 11.91
CA PHE A 23 11.40 -0.29 11.04
C PHE A 23 12.92 -0.31 10.76
N GLY A 24 13.71 0.45 11.53
CA GLY A 24 15.16 0.56 11.34
C GLY A 24 15.57 1.28 10.05
N CYS A 25 14.65 2.00 9.40
CA CYS A 25 14.90 2.70 8.14
C CYS A 25 15.23 4.17 8.41
N ASN A 26 16.36 4.64 7.89
CA ASN A 26 16.87 6.02 8.06
C ASN A 26 16.93 6.75 6.72
N GLY A 27 15.92 6.55 5.87
CA GLY A 27 15.82 7.22 4.59
C GLY A 27 15.52 8.72 4.72
N LYS A 28 15.20 9.37 3.60
CA LYS A 28 14.96 10.83 3.57
C LYS A 28 13.51 11.22 3.32
N GLU A 29 12.71 10.28 2.85
CA GLU A 29 11.35 10.52 2.40
C GLU A 29 10.33 10.12 3.48
N PRO A 30 9.14 10.75 3.55
CA PRO A 30 8.10 10.36 4.49
C PRO A 30 7.59 8.94 4.21
N TYR A 31 7.22 8.21 5.26
CA TYR A 31 6.77 6.80 5.19
C TYR A 31 5.80 6.51 4.05
N ILE A 32 4.81 7.38 3.82
CA ILE A 32 3.78 7.19 2.78
C ILE A 32 4.34 7.03 1.35
N LYS A 33 5.56 7.51 1.09
CA LYS A 33 6.19 7.41 -0.23
C LYS A 33 6.82 6.05 -0.54
N HIS A 34 6.93 5.12 0.42
CA HIS A 34 7.59 3.84 0.18
C HIS A 34 7.03 3.09 -1.05
N GLY A 35 5.71 3.11 -1.26
CA GLY A 35 5.08 2.49 -2.43
C GLY A 35 5.52 3.11 -3.76
N ILE A 36 5.47 4.45 -3.90
CA ILE A 36 5.88 5.12 -5.15
C ILE A 36 7.39 5.03 -5.41
N LEU A 37 8.20 5.04 -4.35
CA LEU A 37 9.66 4.89 -4.44
C LEU A 37 10.03 3.47 -4.87
N GLY A 38 9.38 2.47 -4.27
CA GLY A 38 9.52 1.07 -4.67
C GLY A 38 9.09 0.84 -6.12
N ALA A 39 7.98 1.46 -6.54
CA ALA A 39 7.54 1.39 -7.92
C ALA A 39 8.53 2.01 -8.91
N ASN A 40 9.20 3.10 -8.56
CA ASN A 40 10.23 3.69 -9.42
C ASN A 40 11.42 2.73 -9.60
N ILE A 41 11.91 2.09 -8.52
CA ILE A 41 12.97 1.06 -8.59
C ILE A 41 12.55 -0.07 -9.54
N LEU A 42 11.33 -0.59 -9.37
CA LEU A 42 10.82 -1.70 -10.18
C LEU A 42 10.70 -1.32 -11.66
N ARG A 43 10.32 -0.07 -11.97
CA ARG A 43 10.29 0.44 -13.35
C ARG A 43 11.67 0.55 -13.98
N GLU A 44 12.69 0.97 -13.23
CA GLU A 44 14.08 0.99 -13.69
C GLU A 44 14.58 -0.43 -14.05
N LEU A 45 14.04 -1.46 -13.40
CA LEU A 45 14.31 -2.87 -13.69
C LEU A 45 13.41 -3.46 -14.81
N GLY A 46 12.50 -2.68 -15.40
CA GLY A 46 11.57 -3.14 -16.42
C GLY A 46 10.35 -3.92 -15.90
N LEU A 47 10.08 -3.88 -14.60
CA LEU A 47 9.02 -4.64 -13.92
C LEU A 47 7.75 -3.80 -13.71
N GLU A 48 7.12 -3.34 -14.79
CA GLU A 48 5.97 -2.41 -14.73
C GLU A 48 4.74 -2.98 -13.99
N TYR A 49 4.49 -4.29 -14.08
CA TYR A 49 3.36 -4.91 -13.37
C TYR A 49 3.60 -4.98 -11.86
N HIS A 50 4.84 -5.28 -11.43
CA HIS A 50 5.23 -5.25 -10.01
C HIS A 50 5.21 -3.81 -9.46
N ALA A 51 5.68 -2.85 -10.26
CA ALA A 51 5.67 -1.44 -9.89
C ALA A 51 4.25 -0.93 -9.58
N ARG A 52 3.26 -1.33 -10.38
CA ARG A 52 1.85 -1.00 -10.14
C ARG A 52 1.35 -1.53 -8.81
N VAL A 53 1.68 -2.78 -8.46
CA VAL A 53 1.31 -3.33 -7.14
C VAL A 53 1.99 -2.52 -6.03
N ALA A 54 3.28 -2.22 -6.15
CA ALA A 54 4.02 -1.45 -5.16
C ALA A 54 3.44 -0.04 -4.92
N GLU A 55 3.07 0.72 -5.95
CA GLU A 55 2.51 2.07 -5.72
C GLU A 55 1.03 2.10 -5.34
N ARG A 56 0.28 1.01 -5.55
CA ARG A 56 -1.18 0.93 -5.30
C ARG A 56 -1.55 0.15 -4.04
N HIS A 57 -0.57 -0.42 -3.33
CA HIS A 57 -0.86 -1.23 -2.15
C HIS A 57 -1.14 -0.38 -0.90
N THR A 58 -0.71 0.88 -0.80
CA THR A 58 -0.84 1.61 0.48
C THR A 58 -2.31 1.96 0.82
N GLY A 59 -2.71 1.80 2.09
CA GLY A 59 -4.09 2.02 2.52
C GLY A 59 -5.05 1.05 1.81
N SER A 60 -6.28 1.47 1.49
CA SER A 60 -7.17 0.71 0.58
C SER A 60 -7.06 1.22 -0.86
N GLY A 61 -5.87 1.69 -1.25
CA GLY A 61 -5.65 2.57 -2.38
C GLY A 61 -5.87 4.04 -2.03
N ILE A 62 -5.13 4.92 -2.70
CA ILE A 62 -5.14 6.36 -2.46
C ILE A 62 -5.76 7.06 -3.67
N ASP A 63 -6.86 7.76 -3.44
CA ASP A 63 -7.52 8.54 -4.48
C ASP A 63 -6.79 9.89 -4.69
N PRO A 64 -6.64 10.39 -5.94
CA PRO A 64 -6.03 11.70 -6.17
C PRO A 64 -6.70 12.86 -5.42
N THR A 65 -8.02 12.80 -5.20
CA THR A 65 -8.74 13.80 -4.38
C THR A 65 -8.25 13.77 -2.93
N GLN A 66 -8.03 12.59 -2.37
CA GLN A 66 -7.47 12.40 -1.02
C GLN A 66 -6.07 13.01 -0.90
N ILE A 67 -5.24 12.87 -1.95
CA ILE A 67 -3.90 13.47 -1.98
C ILE A 67 -3.98 14.98 -1.83
N VAL A 68 -4.89 15.63 -2.56
CA VAL A 68 -5.07 17.08 -2.53
C VAL A 68 -5.66 17.53 -1.19
N GLU A 69 -6.77 16.94 -0.75
CA GLU A 69 -7.48 17.34 0.47
C GLU A 69 -6.62 17.16 1.73
N GLN A 70 -5.88 16.05 1.82
CA GLN A 70 -5.04 15.73 2.97
C GLN A 70 -3.60 16.24 2.82
N HIS A 71 -3.30 16.98 1.75
CA HIS A 71 -1.97 17.52 1.45
C HIS A 71 -0.88 16.44 1.51
N LEU A 72 -1.19 15.24 0.99
CA LEU A 72 -0.24 14.13 1.01
C LEU A 72 0.92 14.44 0.06
N PRO A 73 2.17 14.09 0.42
CA PRO A 73 3.34 14.32 -0.42
C PRO A 73 3.44 13.24 -1.51
N LEU A 74 2.36 13.06 -2.29
CA LEU A 74 2.23 12.06 -3.34
C LEU A 74 1.88 12.74 -4.68
N PRO A 75 2.24 12.13 -5.82
CA PRO A 75 1.88 12.65 -7.13
C PRO A 75 0.37 12.55 -7.39
N THR A 76 -0.24 13.60 -7.92
CA THR A 76 -1.67 13.63 -8.30
C THR A 76 -1.93 13.14 -9.73
N ASP A 77 -0.89 13.00 -10.55
CA ASP A 77 -0.93 12.51 -11.92
C ASP A 77 -0.79 10.98 -12.03
N ARG A 78 -0.66 10.27 -10.89
CA ARG A 78 -0.59 8.81 -10.83
C ARG A 78 -1.88 8.19 -10.33
N ILE A 79 -2.20 7.01 -10.87
CA ILE A 79 -3.30 6.17 -10.37
C ILE A 79 -2.75 5.28 -9.25
N LEU A 80 -3.05 5.65 -8.00
CA LEU A 80 -2.64 4.93 -6.78
C LEU A 80 -3.76 4.06 -6.20
N LEU A 81 -4.83 3.84 -6.98
CA LEU A 81 -5.92 2.90 -6.66
C LEU A 81 -5.64 1.52 -7.29
N PRO A 82 -5.84 0.41 -6.55
CA PRO A 82 -5.66 -0.93 -7.10
C PRO A 82 -6.71 -1.23 -8.17
N ASN A 83 -6.27 -1.71 -9.33
CA ASN A 83 -7.10 -1.92 -10.51
C ASN A 83 -7.36 -3.40 -10.80
N THR A 84 -6.29 -4.19 -11.00
CA THR A 84 -6.41 -5.62 -11.33
C THR A 84 -6.76 -6.45 -10.10
N ILE A 85 -7.14 -7.72 -10.30
CA ILE A 85 -7.46 -8.62 -9.19
C ILE A 85 -6.23 -8.85 -8.30
N GLU A 86 -5.04 -8.94 -8.88
CA GLU A 86 -3.78 -9.11 -8.15
C GLU A 86 -3.42 -7.85 -7.37
N GLU A 87 -3.56 -6.66 -7.96
CA GLU A 87 -3.36 -5.39 -7.26
C GLU A 87 -4.32 -5.26 -6.07
N LYS A 88 -5.61 -5.61 -6.26
CA LYS A 88 -6.62 -5.59 -5.19
C LYS A 88 -6.35 -6.62 -4.11
N LEU A 89 -5.96 -7.84 -4.49
CA LEU A 89 -5.63 -8.90 -3.55
C LEU A 89 -4.46 -8.51 -2.65
N LEU A 90 -3.37 -7.98 -3.22
CA LEU A 90 -2.22 -7.55 -2.43
C LEU A 90 -2.54 -6.31 -1.58
N CYS A 91 -3.26 -5.34 -2.17
CA CYS A 91 -3.76 -4.20 -1.42
C CYS A 91 -4.67 -4.62 -0.27
N TYR A 92 -5.45 -5.69 -0.39
CA TYR A 92 -6.25 -6.21 0.72
C TYR A 92 -5.40 -6.98 1.75
N ALA A 93 -4.65 -8.00 1.30
CA ALA A 93 -3.95 -8.95 2.16
C ALA A 93 -2.87 -8.32 3.06
N ASP A 94 -2.17 -7.29 2.57
CA ASP A 94 -1.13 -6.56 3.33
C ASP A 94 -1.64 -5.99 4.67
N LYS A 95 -2.95 -5.82 4.84
CA LYS A 95 -3.52 -5.09 6.01
C LYS A 95 -3.69 -5.99 7.21
N PHE A 96 -3.66 -7.30 6.98
CA PHE A 96 -3.92 -8.30 8.01
C PHE A 96 -2.67 -8.67 8.79
N PHE A 97 -1.48 -8.24 8.35
CA PHE A 97 -0.20 -8.60 8.97
C PHE A 97 0.54 -7.37 9.50
N SER A 98 1.12 -7.50 10.69
CA SER A 98 1.88 -6.42 11.31
C SER A 98 3.35 -6.42 10.86
N LYS A 99 3.89 -5.24 10.54
CA LYS A 99 5.30 -5.04 10.19
C LYS A 99 6.24 -4.98 11.40
N SER A 100 5.70 -4.89 12.62
CA SER A 100 6.48 -4.81 13.87
C SER A 100 6.24 -5.98 14.83
N HIS A 101 5.11 -6.68 14.70
CA HIS A 101 4.77 -7.86 15.49
C HIS A 101 4.41 -8.98 14.53
N LEU A 102 5.42 -9.70 14.03
CA LEU A 102 5.26 -10.64 12.92
C LEU A 102 4.32 -11.82 13.22
N GLU A 103 4.01 -12.07 14.50
CA GLU A 103 3.06 -13.11 14.92
C GLU A 103 1.60 -12.62 14.99
N ASP A 104 1.38 -11.30 14.91
CA ASP A 104 0.07 -10.71 15.05
C ASP A 104 -0.67 -10.61 13.71
N THR A 105 -1.88 -11.13 13.69
CA THR A 105 -2.86 -10.89 12.63
C THR A 105 -3.94 -9.92 13.09
N LEU A 106 -4.34 -8.99 12.22
CA LEU A 106 -5.40 -8.04 12.48
C LEU A 106 -6.73 -8.56 11.92
N THR A 107 -7.84 -8.34 12.65
CA THR A 107 -9.18 -8.60 12.11
C THR A 107 -9.63 -7.46 11.19
N HIS A 108 -10.60 -7.71 10.32
CA HIS A 108 -11.21 -6.67 9.48
C HIS A 108 -11.66 -5.46 10.30
N GLN A 109 -12.30 -5.68 11.45
CA GLN A 109 -12.75 -4.62 12.35
C GLN A 109 -11.57 -3.78 12.89
N MET A 110 -10.46 -4.42 13.29
CA MET A 110 -9.26 -3.70 13.76
C MET A 110 -8.62 -2.87 12.64
N ILE A 111 -8.60 -3.39 11.41
CA ILE A 111 -8.08 -2.67 10.24
C ILE A 111 -8.97 -1.45 9.95
N ARG A 112 -10.30 -1.64 9.99
CA ARG A 112 -11.30 -0.60 9.78
C ARG A 112 -11.12 0.54 10.79
N GLU A 113 -10.96 0.24 12.07
CA GLU A 113 -10.68 1.24 13.12
C GLU A 113 -9.36 2.00 12.86
N LYS A 114 -8.29 1.29 12.47
CA LYS A 114 -7.00 1.92 12.14
C LYS A 114 -7.10 2.88 10.95
N LEU A 115 -7.89 2.53 9.94
CA LEU A 115 -8.05 3.33 8.72
C LEU A 115 -9.08 4.45 8.84
N GLN A 116 -9.91 4.47 9.88
CA GLN A 116 -11.03 5.42 10.00
C GLN A 116 -10.59 6.88 9.98
N LYS A 117 -9.41 7.17 10.54
CA LYS A 117 -8.80 8.51 10.53
C LYS A 117 -8.46 9.05 9.14
N HIS A 118 -8.45 8.20 8.11
CA HIS A 118 -8.07 8.55 6.75
C HIS A 118 -9.25 8.88 5.84
N GLY A 119 -10.50 8.76 6.32
CA GLY A 119 -11.71 9.13 5.57
C GLY A 119 -12.68 7.97 5.38
N ASN A 120 -13.95 8.30 5.20
CA ASN A 120 -15.01 7.31 4.99
C ASN A 120 -14.87 6.56 3.66
N ASP A 121 -14.28 7.20 2.64
CA ASP A 121 -13.99 6.62 1.34
C ASP A 121 -12.95 5.50 1.44
N VAL A 122 -11.92 5.68 2.27
CA VAL A 122 -10.90 4.65 2.56
C VAL A 122 -11.55 3.42 3.18
N ILE A 123 -12.48 3.63 4.13
CA ILE A 123 -13.24 2.55 4.79
C ILE A 123 -14.16 1.85 3.81
N GLN A 124 -14.90 2.60 2.99
CA GLN A 124 -15.78 2.01 1.99
C GLN A 124 -15.00 1.12 1.02
N ARG A 125 -13.83 1.58 0.53
CA ARG A 125 -12.95 0.77 -0.32
C ARG A 125 -12.46 -0.49 0.39
N LEU A 126 -12.10 -0.41 1.68
CA LEU A 126 -11.72 -1.58 2.47
C LEU A 126 -12.89 -2.57 2.58
N ASP A 127 -14.08 -2.09 2.92
CA ASP A 127 -15.29 -2.92 3.07
C ASP A 127 -15.68 -3.59 1.74
N ASP A 128 -15.45 -2.93 0.60
CA ASP A 128 -15.68 -3.51 -0.72
C ASP A 128 -14.62 -4.57 -1.08
N LEU A 129 -13.35 -4.35 -0.74
CA LEU A 129 -12.30 -5.37 -0.87
C LEU A 129 -12.58 -6.60 0.01
N PHE A 130 -13.08 -6.39 1.23
CA PHE A 130 -13.45 -7.46 2.15
C PHE A 130 -14.52 -8.37 1.53
N LYS A 131 -15.60 -7.80 0.99
CA LYS A 131 -16.66 -8.56 0.28
C LYS A 131 -16.15 -9.35 -0.93
N MET A 132 -15.02 -8.95 -1.53
CA MET A 132 -14.45 -9.64 -2.68
C MET A 132 -13.64 -10.88 -2.29
N PHE A 133 -13.08 -10.91 -1.09
CA PHE A 133 -12.03 -11.88 -0.71
C PHE A 133 -12.31 -12.65 0.59
N ASP A 134 -13.39 -12.35 1.32
CA ASP A 134 -13.88 -13.12 2.48
C ASP A 134 -14.83 -14.27 2.09
#